data_AF-A0A381EJ36-F1
#
_entry.id   AF-A0A381EJ36-F1
#
_cell.length_a   1.000
_cell.length_b   1.000
_cell.length_c   1.000
_cell.angle_alpha   90.00
_cell.angle_beta   90.00
_cell.angle_gamma   90.00
#
_symmetry.space_group_name_H-M   'P 1'
#
loop_
_entity.id
_entity.type
_entity.pdbx_description
1 polymer ?
#
loop_
_entity_poly.entity_id
_entity_poly.type
_entity_poly.pdbx_seq_one_letter_code
_entity_poly.pdbx_strand_id
1 'polypeptide(L)'
;MPVIIAGGSYGGYLASLCAKIAPWAIDGVIDNSGGAKFVERMLGFGKEINYRDNACVAVPLDHIYICFHDKTFWTSNRYSPHFFSPARRKIRYILEPEHLAIQANYPKPIYVSYHSAKDYELPLKEKVELYKLYEKFGFDATLHAVRYQKQIDGRFIKNLDHGLGIPFKALVNKHLPELLKKIKAHPKPPCKNKSISYPSDDLLYHFFQKNAKMQLEILKAKNACG
;
A
#
# COMPACT_ATOMS: atom_id res chain seq x y z
N MET A 1 16.90 9.09 -13.82
CA MET A 1 15.70 9.96 -13.68
C MET A 1 14.93 9.46 -12.46
N PRO A 2 14.51 10.34 -11.54
CA PRO A 2 13.77 9.93 -10.35
C PRO A 2 12.38 9.39 -10.70
N VAL A 3 11.93 8.37 -9.97
CA VAL A 3 10.62 7.72 -10.14
C VAL A 3 9.78 7.95 -8.90
N ILE A 4 8.67 8.66 -9.05
CA ILE A 4 7.72 8.95 -7.97
C ILE A 4 6.38 8.38 -8.40
N ILE A 5 5.72 7.63 -7.51
CA ILE A 5 4.37 7.10 -7.75
C ILE A 5 3.40 7.83 -6.84
N ALA A 6 2.29 8.29 -7.41
CA ALA A 6 1.23 8.96 -6.65
C ALA A 6 -0.09 8.19 -6.78
N GLY A 7 -0.88 8.13 -5.71
CA GLY A 7 -2.18 7.49 -5.74
C GLY A 7 -3.09 7.90 -4.59
N GLY A 8 -4.40 7.85 -4.83
CA GLY A 8 -5.42 8.00 -3.79
C GLY A 8 -6.14 6.69 -3.54
N SER A 9 -6.67 6.49 -2.34
CA SER A 9 -7.41 5.28 -1.96
C SER A 9 -6.59 4.01 -2.27
N TYR A 10 -7.17 3.03 -2.94
CA TYR A 10 -6.46 1.83 -3.41
C TYR A 10 -5.23 2.12 -4.26
N GLY A 11 -5.23 3.21 -5.05
CA GLY A 11 -4.05 3.63 -5.80
C GLY A 11 -2.87 4.03 -4.90
N GLY A 12 -3.13 4.63 -3.73
CA GLY A 12 -2.11 4.97 -2.75
C GLY A 12 -1.52 3.74 -2.05
N TYR A 13 -2.36 2.73 -1.81
CA TYR A 13 -1.94 1.40 -1.39
C TYR A 13 -1.02 0.75 -2.44
N LEU A 14 -1.42 0.74 -3.72
CA LEU A 14 -0.61 0.18 -4.81
C LEU A 14 0.72 0.91 -4.98
N ALA A 15 0.74 2.24 -4.85
CA ALA A 15 1.98 3.03 -4.90
C ALA A 15 2.97 2.59 -3.81
N SER A 16 2.48 2.39 -2.58
CA SER A 16 3.28 1.87 -1.47
C SER A 16 3.72 0.43 -1.70
N LEU A 17 2.86 -0.40 -2.30
CA LEU A 17 3.19 -1.80 -2.64
C LEU A 17 4.29 -1.90 -3.70
N CYS A 18 4.26 -1.03 -4.72
CA CYS A 18 5.33 -0.91 -5.72
C CYS A 18 6.67 -0.57 -5.05
N ALA A 19 6.66 0.39 -4.12
CA ALA A 19 7.84 0.79 -3.37
C ALA A 19 8.38 -0.33 -2.45
N LYS A 20 7.49 -1.17 -1.91
CA LYS A 20 7.84 -2.39 -1.16
C LYS A 20 8.48 -3.45 -2.06
N ILE A 21 7.93 -3.70 -3.24
CA ILE A 21 8.37 -4.75 -4.17
C ILE A 21 9.69 -4.40 -4.87
N ALA A 22 9.90 -3.12 -5.20
CA ALA A 22 11.09 -2.65 -5.91
C ALA A 22 11.65 -1.37 -5.27
N PRO A 23 12.16 -1.40 -4.02
CA PRO A 23 12.66 -0.21 -3.33
C PRO A 23 13.82 0.49 -4.06
N TRP A 24 14.61 -0.28 -4.83
CA TRP A 24 15.66 0.27 -5.70
C TRP A 24 15.13 1.10 -6.87
N ALA A 25 13.87 0.91 -7.26
CA ALA A 25 13.28 1.56 -8.43
C ALA A 25 12.42 2.79 -8.08
N ILE A 26 11.84 2.86 -6.88
CA ILE A 26 10.86 3.89 -6.51
C ILE A 26 11.43 4.88 -5.51
N ASP A 27 11.62 6.13 -5.90
CA ASP A 27 12.27 7.18 -5.10
C ASP A 27 11.32 7.91 -4.17
N GLY A 28 10.03 7.98 -4.51
CA GLY A 28 9.05 8.59 -3.64
C GLY A 28 7.63 8.08 -3.88
N VAL A 29 6.80 8.24 -2.85
CA VAL A 29 5.38 7.90 -2.85
C VAL A 29 4.57 9.09 -2.34
N ILE A 30 3.58 9.52 -3.12
CA ILE A 30 2.58 10.52 -2.74
C ILE A 30 1.24 9.79 -2.57
N ASP A 31 0.75 9.73 -1.34
CA ASP A 31 -0.43 8.96 -0.99
C ASP A 31 -1.55 9.85 -0.42
N ASN A 32 -2.79 9.51 -0.71
CA ASN A 32 -3.95 10.06 -0.05
C ASN A 32 -4.95 8.96 0.28
N SER A 33 -5.13 8.70 1.57
CA SER A 33 -6.08 7.73 2.10
C SER A 33 -5.82 6.30 1.61
N GLY A 34 -4.57 5.94 1.29
CA GLY A 34 -4.19 4.58 0.95
C GLY A 34 -4.06 3.68 2.17
N GLY A 35 -4.55 2.44 2.05
CA GLY A 35 -4.54 1.46 3.13
C GLY A 35 -3.12 1.06 3.57
N ALA A 36 -2.92 0.94 4.87
CA ALA A 36 -1.69 0.38 5.43
C ALA A 36 -1.70 -1.16 5.39
N LYS A 37 -2.88 -1.76 5.55
CA LYS A 37 -3.13 -3.18 5.27
C LYS A 37 -3.97 -3.33 4.01
N PHE A 38 -4.00 -4.56 3.51
CA PHE A 38 -4.78 -4.93 2.33
C PHE A 38 -6.27 -5.06 2.68
N VAL A 39 -7.13 -4.55 1.79
CA VAL A 39 -8.60 -4.61 1.93
C VAL A 39 -9.16 -5.78 1.13
N GLU A 40 -9.79 -6.74 1.81
CA GLU A 40 -10.24 -8.01 1.21
C GLU A 40 -11.19 -7.85 0.02
N ARG A 41 -12.07 -6.86 0.05
CA ARG A 41 -13.03 -6.57 -1.04
C ARG A 41 -12.36 -6.31 -2.40
N MET A 42 -11.09 -5.91 -2.42
CA MET A 42 -10.33 -5.56 -3.63
C MET A 42 -9.74 -6.76 -4.39
N LEU A 43 -9.98 -8.00 -3.94
CA LEU A 43 -9.55 -9.22 -4.64
C LEU A 43 -10.70 -10.09 -5.12
N GLY A 44 -11.94 -9.60 -5.05
CA GLY A 44 -13.13 -10.27 -5.58
C GLY A 44 -13.62 -11.51 -4.83
N PHE A 45 -12.75 -12.19 -4.05
CA PHE A 45 -13.12 -13.40 -3.29
C PHE A 45 -13.88 -13.09 -2.00
N GLY A 46 -13.86 -11.83 -1.54
CA GLY A 46 -14.58 -11.42 -0.32
C GLY A 46 -16.09 -11.73 -0.35
N LYS A 47 -16.67 -11.89 -1.55
CA LYS A 47 -18.04 -12.34 -1.75
C LYS A 47 -18.36 -13.72 -1.18
N GLU A 48 -17.35 -14.58 -1.05
CA GLU A 48 -17.50 -15.90 -0.43
C GLU A 48 -17.62 -15.79 1.10
N ILE A 49 -17.09 -14.72 1.70
CA ILE A 49 -17.18 -14.45 3.15
C ILE A 49 -18.49 -13.75 3.45
N ASN A 50 -18.77 -12.64 2.76
CA ASN A 50 -20.03 -11.92 2.83
C ASN A 50 -20.24 -11.18 1.50
N TYR A 51 -21.24 -11.62 0.75
CA TYR A 51 -21.56 -11.10 -0.57
C TYR A 51 -21.83 -9.59 -0.59
N ARG A 52 -22.49 -9.06 0.44
CA ARG A 52 -22.91 -7.66 0.50
C ARG A 52 -21.79 -6.76 1.03
N ASP A 53 -21.27 -7.09 2.21
CA ASP A 53 -20.35 -6.22 2.94
C ASP A 53 -18.93 -6.21 2.33
N ASN A 54 -18.59 -7.22 1.53
CA ASN A 54 -17.32 -7.31 0.80
C ASN A 54 -17.48 -7.13 -0.71
N ALA A 55 -18.51 -6.39 -1.14
CA ALA A 55 -18.55 -5.88 -2.50
C ALA A 55 -17.36 -4.93 -2.75
N CYS A 56 -16.73 -5.06 -3.92
CA CYS A 56 -15.66 -4.13 -4.31
C CYS A 56 -16.24 -2.73 -4.47
N VAL A 57 -17.37 -2.64 -5.17
CA VAL A 57 -18.22 -1.45 -5.26
C VAL A 57 -19.65 -1.86 -4.97
N ALA A 58 -20.38 -1.07 -4.19
CA ALA A 58 -21.79 -1.28 -3.92
C ALA A 58 -22.60 -0.01 -4.16
N VAL A 59 -23.79 -0.17 -4.72
CA VAL A 59 -24.74 0.93 -4.96
C VAL A 59 -26.04 0.62 -4.20
N PRO A 60 -26.26 1.24 -3.03
CA PRO A 60 -27.55 1.19 -2.37
C PRO A 60 -28.57 2.06 -3.14
N LEU A 61 -29.72 1.47 -3.46
CA LEU A 61 -30.93 2.12 -3.92
C LEU A 61 -32.06 1.76 -2.94
N ASP A 62 -33.20 2.45 -2.98
CA ASP A 62 -34.28 2.33 -1.99
C ASP A 62 -34.68 0.89 -1.66
N HIS A 63 -34.86 0.07 -2.70
CA HIS A 63 -35.28 -1.34 -2.56
C HIS A 63 -34.28 -2.33 -3.19
N ILE A 64 -33.15 -1.85 -3.72
CA ILE A 64 -32.18 -2.67 -4.45
C ILE A 64 -30.78 -2.36 -3.92
N TYR A 65 -29.98 -3.39 -3.68
CA TYR A 65 -28.58 -3.23 -3.34
C TYR A 65 -27.73 -3.93 -4.40
N ILE A 66 -27.07 -3.15 -5.25
CA ILE A 66 -26.27 -3.70 -6.37
C ILE A 66 -24.82 -3.87 -5.90
N CYS A 67 -24.34 -5.12 -5.88
CA CYS A 67 -22.96 -5.46 -5.53
C CYS A 67 -22.13 -5.79 -6.78
N PHE A 68 -20.98 -5.14 -6.92
CA PHE A 68 -19.99 -5.44 -7.94
C PHE A 68 -18.78 -6.12 -7.31
N HIS A 69 -18.32 -7.20 -7.95
CA HIS A 69 -17.15 -7.96 -7.52
C HIS A 69 -16.21 -8.19 -8.69
N ASP A 70 -14.91 -8.07 -8.43
CA ASP A 70 -13.89 -8.40 -9.41
C ASP A 70 -13.91 -9.90 -9.74
N LYS A 71 -13.65 -10.22 -11.02
CA LYS A 71 -13.30 -11.59 -11.39
C LYS A 71 -11.96 -11.94 -10.76
N THR A 72 -11.89 -13.11 -10.14
CA THR A 72 -10.71 -13.50 -9.36
C THR A 72 -10.44 -14.98 -9.51
N PHE A 73 -9.17 -15.34 -9.45
CA PHE A 73 -8.77 -16.73 -9.26
C PHE A 73 -8.81 -17.12 -7.77
N TRP A 74 -8.76 -16.16 -6.85
CA TRP A 74 -8.69 -16.41 -5.42
C TRP A 74 -10.00 -16.96 -4.83
N THR A 75 -9.88 -17.82 -3.83
CA THR A 75 -11.01 -18.37 -3.06
C THR A 75 -10.65 -18.53 -1.58
N SER A 76 -11.64 -18.52 -0.71
CA SER A 76 -11.55 -18.85 0.71
C SER A 76 -11.43 -20.36 0.98
N ASN A 77 -11.69 -21.21 -0.03
CA ASN A 77 -11.57 -22.67 0.12
C ASN A 77 -10.11 -23.11 0.29
N ARG A 78 -9.77 -23.57 1.51
CA ARG A 78 -8.43 -24.02 1.87
C ARG A 78 -7.89 -25.23 1.09
N TYR A 79 -8.75 -26.01 0.45
CA TYR A 79 -8.37 -27.17 -0.35
C TYR A 79 -8.12 -26.82 -1.82
N SER A 80 -8.42 -25.59 -2.24
CA SER A 80 -8.21 -25.12 -3.61
C SER A 80 -6.73 -24.75 -3.85
N PRO A 81 -6.17 -25.03 -5.04
CA PRO A 81 -4.87 -24.48 -5.43
C PRO A 81 -4.83 -22.94 -5.41
N HIS A 82 -5.99 -22.29 -5.50
CA HIS A 82 -6.14 -20.84 -5.46
C HIS A 82 -6.61 -20.28 -4.11
N PHE A 83 -6.43 -21.03 -3.02
CA PHE A 83 -6.75 -20.55 -1.68
C PHE A 83 -6.05 -19.22 -1.36
N PHE A 84 -6.76 -18.18 -0.91
CA PHE A 84 -6.15 -16.95 -0.45
C PHE A 84 -5.61 -17.10 0.99
N SER A 85 -4.46 -17.77 1.10
CA SER A 85 -3.83 -18.13 2.36
C SER A 85 -3.33 -16.91 3.17
N PRO A 86 -3.06 -17.08 4.48
CA PRO A 86 -2.40 -16.07 5.30
C PRO A 86 -1.12 -15.51 4.66
N ALA A 87 -0.26 -16.38 4.09
CA ALA A 87 0.94 -15.95 3.37
C ALA A 87 0.64 -14.96 2.22
N ARG A 88 -0.40 -15.26 1.43
CA ARG A 88 -0.85 -14.42 0.30
C ARG A 88 -1.44 -13.09 0.79
N ARG A 89 -1.99 -13.05 2.01
CA ARG A 89 -2.43 -11.82 2.67
C ARG A 89 -1.25 -11.02 3.22
N LYS A 90 -0.33 -11.65 3.96
CA LYS A 90 0.83 -11.03 4.62
C LYS A 90 1.74 -10.32 3.63
N ILE A 91 2.00 -10.89 2.45
CA ILE A 91 2.80 -10.20 1.42
C ILE A 91 2.16 -8.90 0.91
N ARG A 92 0.83 -8.80 0.99
CA ARG A 92 0.06 -7.62 0.55
C ARG A 92 -0.03 -6.53 1.60
N TYR A 93 0.39 -6.76 2.85
CA TYR A 93 0.41 -5.72 3.87
C TYR A 93 1.62 -4.80 3.70
N ILE A 94 1.37 -3.49 3.80
CA ILE A 94 2.45 -2.48 3.89
C ILE A 94 2.88 -2.37 5.35
N LEU A 95 1.91 -2.30 6.27
CA LEU A 95 2.09 -2.46 7.70
C LEU A 95 2.35 -3.93 8.05
N GLU A 96 3.57 -4.39 7.79
CA GLU A 96 4.10 -5.68 8.23
C GLU A 96 5.52 -5.46 8.77
N PRO A 97 5.72 -5.45 10.10
CA PRO A 97 6.99 -5.11 10.73
C PRO A 97 8.21 -5.86 10.18
N GLU A 98 8.08 -7.18 9.94
CA GLU A 98 9.19 -7.99 9.43
C GLU A 98 9.57 -7.57 8.01
N HIS A 99 8.57 -7.31 7.17
CA HIS A 99 8.79 -6.84 5.81
C HIS A 99 9.40 -5.43 5.78
N LEU A 100 8.95 -4.52 6.65
CA LEU A 100 9.50 -3.18 6.73
C LEU A 100 10.96 -3.19 7.19
N ALA A 101 11.31 -4.07 8.15
CA ALA A 101 12.70 -4.26 8.58
C ALA A 101 13.59 -4.74 7.43
N ILE A 102 13.10 -5.66 6.59
CA ILE A 102 13.81 -6.11 5.39
C ILE A 102 13.97 -4.96 4.40
N GLN A 103 12.87 -4.25 4.08
CA GLN A 103 12.87 -3.13 3.13
C GLN A 103 13.83 -2.01 3.56
N ALA A 104 14.00 -1.79 4.87
CA ALA A 104 14.89 -0.76 5.40
C ALA A 104 16.37 -0.96 5.03
N ASN A 105 16.77 -2.18 4.68
CA ASN A 105 18.13 -2.50 4.20
C ASN A 105 18.34 -2.16 2.72
N TYR A 106 17.32 -1.67 2.04
CA TYR A 106 17.34 -1.24 0.64
C TYR A 106 17.28 0.28 0.54
N PRO A 107 17.50 0.86 -0.66
CA PRO A 107 17.30 2.28 -0.87
C PRO A 107 15.88 2.69 -0.44
N LYS A 108 15.81 3.60 0.53
CA LYS A 108 14.56 3.99 1.18
C LYS A 108 13.81 5.04 0.34
N PRO A 109 12.58 4.78 -0.12
CA PRO A 109 11.74 5.79 -0.76
C PRO A 109 11.34 6.88 0.25
N ILE A 110 11.05 8.08 -0.25
CA ILE A 110 10.46 9.18 0.54
C ILE A 110 8.93 9.06 0.47
N TYR A 111 8.25 9.15 1.62
CA TYR A 111 6.79 9.05 1.68
C TYR A 111 6.14 10.35 2.13
N VAL A 112 5.05 10.73 1.49
CA VAL A 112 4.11 11.72 2.01
C VAL A 112 2.69 11.19 1.87
N SER A 113 1.92 11.22 2.96
CA SER A 113 0.54 10.73 2.99
C SER A 113 -0.40 11.68 3.69
N TYR A 114 -1.66 11.71 3.25
CA TYR A 114 -2.77 12.37 3.92
C TYR A 114 -3.80 11.31 4.28
N HIS A 115 -4.34 11.36 5.50
CA HIS A 115 -5.33 10.36 5.92
C HIS A 115 -6.30 10.93 6.95
N SER A 116 -7.59 10.66 6.76
CA SER A 116 -8.64 11.15 7.65
C SER A 116 -8.83 10.28 8.88
N ALA A 117 -9.11 10.89 10.04
CA ALA A 117 -9.55 10.16 11.23
C ALA A 117 -10.97 9.58 11.11
N LYS A 118 -11.79 10.08 10.17
CA LYS A 118 -13.14 9.57 9.89
C LYS A 118 -13.20 8.64 8.68
N ASP A 119 -12.05 8.16 8.21
CA ASP A 119 -12.01 7.13 7.19
C ASP A 119 -12.39 5.78 7.81
N TYR A 120 -13.66 5.40 7.64
CA TYR A 120 -14.20 4.15 8.17
C TYR A 120 -13.76 2.93 7.35
N GLU A 121 -13.40 3.12 6.08
CA GLU A 121 -12.94 2.03 5.22
C GLU A 121 -11.50 1.64 5.55
N LEU A 122 -10.67 2.63 5.86
CA LEU A 122 -9.24 2.49 6.09
C LEU A 122 -8.86 3.25 7.37
N PRO A 123 -8.86 2.58 8.53
CA PRO A 123 -8.66 3.24 9.81
C PRO A 123 -7.31 3.97 9.90
N LEU A 124 -7.34 5.25 10.26
CA LEU A 124 -6.14 6.09 10.48
C LEU A 124 -5.14 5.47 11.45
N LYS A 125 -5.61 4.66 12.43
CA LYS A 125 -4.74 3.99 13.41
C LYS A 125 -3.66 3.14 12.74
N GLU A 126 -4.02 2.37 11.71
CA GLU A 126 -3.06 1.52 11.00
C GLU A 126 -2.05 2.38 10.24
N LYS A 127 -2.50 3.51 9.67
CA LYS A 127 -1.60 4.45 9.00
C LYS A 127 -0.61 5.07 9.98
N VAL A 128 -1.06 5.46 11.18
CA VAL A 128 -0.19 5.98 12.24
C VAL A 128 0.84 4.94 12.68
N GLU A 129 0.44 3.68 12.84
CA GLU A 129 1.36 2.58 13.17
C GLU A 129 2.42 2.36 12.07
N LEU A 130 2.02 2.40 10.80
CA LEU A 130 2.94 2.31 9.67
C LEU A 130 3.99 3.42 9.70
N TYR A 131 3.57 4.67 9.92
CA TYR A 131 4.49 5.80 9.93
C TYR A 131 5.43 5.81 11.15
N LYS A 132 5.01 5.28 12.30
CA LYS A 132 5.91 5.02 13.43
C LYS A 132 6.99 4.00 13.08
N LEU A 133 6.65 2.96 12.32
CA LEU A 133 7.65 1.99 11.85
C LEU A 133 8.58 2.58 10.78
N TYR A 134 8.05 3.40 9.88
CA TYR A 134 8.89 4.14 8.94
C TYR A 134 9.92 5.02 9.66
N GLU A 135 9.49 5.78 10.66
CA GLU A 135 10.40 6.58 11.51
C GLU A 135 11.44 5.68 12.21
N LYS A 136 10.99 4.60 12.88
CA LYS A 136 11.86 3.64 13.56
C LYS A 136 12.93 3.05 12.64
N PHE A 137 12.60 2.77 11.39
CA PHE A 137 13.50 2.18 10.41
C PHE A 137 14.26 3.23 9.55
N GLY A 138 14.13 4.52 9.87
CA GLY A 138 14.90 5.60 9.25
C GLY A 138 14.45 5.96 7.83
N PHE A 139 13.18 5.82 7.51
CA PHE A 139 12.58 6.35 6.28
C PHE A 139 12.25 7.85 6.44
N ASP A 140 12.44 8.65 5.38
CA ASP A 140 11.85 10.00 5.30
C ASP A 140 10.37 9.84 4.95
N ALA A 141 9.50 9.93 5.95
CA ALA A 141 8.08 9.66 5.80
C ALA A 141 7.23 10.65 6.61
N THR A 142 6.36 11.40 5.93
CA THR A 142 5.44 12.36 6.54
C THR A 142 3.98 11.91 6.42
N LEU A 143 3.28 11.81 7.56
CA LEU A 143 1.83 11.58 7.60
C LEU A 143 1.10 12.84 8.06
N HIS A 144 0.29 13.39 7.17
CA HIS A 144 -0.68 14.44 7.48
C HIS A 144 -1.99 13.81 7.96
N ALA A 145 -2.04 13.49 9.25
CA ALA A 145 -3.26 13.00 9.90
C ALA A 145 -4.27 14.13 10.11
N VAL A 146 -5.40 14.07 9.42
CA VAL A 146 -6.48 15.07 9.53
C VAL A 146 -7.54 14.57 10.48
N ARG A 147 -7.62 15.16 11.67
CA ARG A 147 -8.45 14.66 12.78
C ARG A 147 -9.66 15.54 13.06
N TYR A 148 -9.52 16.84 12.87
CA TYR A 148 -10.47 17.84 13.37
C TYR A 148 -10.86 18.83 12.28
N GLN A 149 -12.05 19.42 12.42
CA GLN A 149 -12.59 20.41 11.48
C GLN A 149 -11.65 21.59 11.26
N LYS A 150 -10.90 22.02 12.28
CA LYS A 150 -9.92 23.12 12.18
C LYS A 150 -8.77 22.87 11.19
N GLN A 151 -8.55 21.62 10.76
CA GLN A 151 -7.54 21.27 9.76
C GLN A 151 -8.10 21.31 8.32
N ILE A 152 -9.40 21.56 8.16
CA ILE A 152 -10.06 21.74 6.86
C ILE A 152 -9.92 23.21 6.46
N ASP A 153 -9.32 23.45 5.29
CA ASP A 153 -9.14 24.80 4.73
C ASP A 153 -10.18 25.13 3.63
N GLY A 154 -11.03 24.17 3.27
CA GLY A 154 -12.07 24.31 2.25
C GLY A 154 -11.54 24.40 0.82
N ARG A 155 -10.22 24.37 0.61
CA ARG A 155 -9.56 24.52 -0.69
C ARG A 155 -8.76 23.27 -1.07
N PHE A 156 -7.75 22.96 -0.26
CA PHE A 156 -6.92 21.78 -0.41
C PHE A 156 -7.54 20.61 0.34
N ILE A 157 -7.77 20.73 1.64
CA ILE A 157 -8.52 19.76 2.46
C ILE A 157 -9.94 20.29 2.61
N LYS A 158 -10.92 19.57 2.07
CA LYS A 158 -12.32 20.04 1.97
C LYS A 158 -13.26 19.41 2.98
N ASN A 159 -12.98 18.18 3.40
CA ASN A 159 -13.80 17.43 4.35
C ASN A 159 -12.95 16.42 5.14
N LEU A 160 -13.60 15.65 6.01
CA LEU A 160 -13.01 14.53 6.76
C LEU A 160 -13.38 13.18 6.14
N ASP A 161 -13.97 13.15 4.96
CA ASP A 161 -14.33 11.87 4.35
C ASP A 161 -13.08 11.15 3.81
N HIS A 162 -13.25 9.91 3.37
CA HIS A 162 -12.20 9.21 2.64
C HIS A 162 -11.71 10.06 1.45
N GLY A 163 -10.39 10.24 1.34
CA GLY A 163 -9.77 11.11 0.33
C GLY A 163 -9.75 12.61 0.66
N LEU A 164 -10.38 13.05 1.76
CA LEU A 164 -10.33 14.41 2.31
C LEU A 164 -10.83 15.53 1.37
N GLY A 165 -11.49 15.15 0.26
CA GLY A 165 -11.85 16.04 -0.84
C GLY A 165 -10.65 16.70 -1.54
N ILE A 166 -9.43 16.19 -1.34
CA ILE A 166 -8.21 16.73 -1.94
C ILE A 166 -8.21 16.40 -3.44
N PRO A 167 -8.17 17.40 -4.34
CA PRO A 167 -8.03 17.14 -5.77
C PRO A 167 -6.68 16.48 -6.06
N PHE A 168 -6.68 15.35 -6.76
CA PHE A 168 -5.44 14.58 -6.98
C PHE A 168 -4.33 15.39 -7.67
N LYS A 169 -4.68 16.21 -8.67
CA LYS A 169 -3.73 17.11 -9.33
C LYS A 169 -3.12 18.12 -8.35
N ALA A 170 -3.91 18.65 -7.41
CA ALA A 170 -3.41 19.58 -6.40
C ALA A 170 -2.46 18.89 -5.41
N LEU A 171 -2.77 17.64 -5.01
CA LEU A 171 -1.89 16.82 -4.16
C LEU A 171 -0.52 16.62 -4.82
N VAL A 172 -0.50 16.19 -6.08
CA VAL A 172 0.75 15.96 -6.82
C VAL A 172 1.52 17.26 -7.00
N ASN A 173 0.87 18.34 -7.43
CA ASN A 173 1.52 19.64 -7.63
C ASN A 173 2.12 20.20 -6.34
N LYS A 174 1.50 19.92 -5.18
CA LYS A 174 2.00 20.37 -3.88
C LYS A 174 3.31 19.69 -3.49
N HIS A 175 3.40 18.37 -3.69
CA HIS A 175 4.49 17.56 -3.12
C HIS A 175 5.58 17.19 -4.10
N LEU A 176 5.26 17.07 -5.39
CA LEU A 176 6.24 16.66 -6.41
C LEU A 176 7.50 17.54 -6.43
N PRO A 177 7.43 18.88 -6.40
CA PRO A 177 8.64 19.72 -6.41
C PRO A 177 9.55 19.49 -5.21
N GLU A 178 8.98 19.34 -4.01
CA GLU A 178 9.73 19.11 -2.77
C GLU A 178 10.40 17.72 -2.79
N LEU A 179 9.67 16.68 -3.19
CA LEU A 179 10.22 15.33 -3.32
C LEU A 179 11.39 15.32 -4.32
N LEU A 180 11.22 15.96 -5.49
CA LEU A 180 12.30 16.06 -6.48
C LEU A 180 13.54 16.78 -5.92
N LYS A 181 13.35 17.83 -5.12
CA LYS A 181 14.45 18.54 -4.44
C LYS A 181 15.18 17.62 -3.46
N LYS A 182 14.44 16.91 -2.60
CA LYS A 182 15.00 15.94 -1.63
C LYS A 182 15.76 14.81 -2.32
N ILE A 183 15.19 14.22 -3.38
CA ILE A 183 15.82 13.14 -4.14
C ILE A 183 17.11 13.61 -4.82
N LYS A 184 17.14 14.83 -5.37
CA LYS A 184 18.36 15.41 -5.95
C LYS A 184 19.45 15.69 -4.91
N ALA A 185 19.06 16.13 -3.71
CA ALA A 185 20.00 16.38 -2.61
C ALA A 185 20.56 15.09 -2.01
N HIS A 186 19.78 14.00 -2.03
CA HIS A 186 20.14 12.70 -1.49
C HIS A 186 19.89 11.60 -2.54
N PRO A 187 20.72 11.55 -3.62
CA PRO A 187 20.54 10.55 -4.65
C PRO A 187 20.77 9.15 -4.09
N LYS A 188 19.95 8.20 -4.54
CA LYS A 188 20.10 6.80 -4.11
C LYS A 188 21.45 6.23 -4.54
N PRO A 189 22.10 5.43 -3.67
CA PRO A 189 23.29 4.70 -4.08
C PRO A 189 22.92 3.69 -5.18
N PRO A 190 23.85 3.41 -6.12
CA PRO A 190 23.65 2.36 -7.12
C PRO A 190 23.34 1.02 -6.44
N CYS A 191 22.15 0.48 -6.70
CA CYS A 191 21.77 -0.83 -6.18
C CYS A 191 22.20 -1.92 -7.17
N LYS A 192 23.30 -2.61 -6.84
CA LYS A 192 23.82 -3.73 -7.66
C LYS A 192 22.84 -4.93 -7.63
N ASN A 193 22.32 -5.26 -6.46
CA ASN A 193 21.36 -6.35 -6.29
C ASN A 193 19.92 -5.84 -6.34
N LYS A 194 19.30 -5.93 -7.52
CA LYS A 194 17.90 -5.56 -7.74
C LYS A 194 16.96 -6.72 -7.42
N SER A 195 17.04 -7.21 -6.19
CA SER A 195 16.17 -8.28 -5.68
C SER A 195 15.87 -8.11 -4.19
N ILE A 196 14.71 -8.58 -3.76
CA ILE A 196 14.26 -8.54 -2.36
C ILE A 196 13.38 -9.76 -2.07
N SER A 197 13.52 -10.31 -0.86
CA SER A 197 12.75 -11.48 -0.42
C SER A 197 11.96 -11.18 0.83
N TYR A 198 10.71 -11.63 0.88
CA TYR A 198 9.81 -11.45 2.01
C TYR A 198 9.27 -12.79 2.50
N PRO A 199 9.71 -13.27 3.68
CA PRO A 199 9.10 -14.42 4.34
C PRO A 199 7.67 -14.08 4.76
N SER A 200 6.71 -14.90 4.34
CA SER A 200 5.29 -14.70 4.60
C SER A 200 4.67 -16.06 4.96
N ASP A 201 4.65 -16.37 6.25
CA ASP A 201 4.21 -17.66 6.79
C ASP A 201 4.95 -18.84 6.11
N ASP A 202 4.23 -19.71 5.42
CA ASP A 202 4.77 -20.89 4.74
C ASP A 202 5.39 -20.59 3.36
N LEU A 203 5.38 -19.34 2.91
CA LEU A 203 5.91 -18.92 1.61
C LEU A 203 7.05 -17.90 1.73
N LEU A 204 7.96 -17.92 0.77
CA LEU A 204 8.96 -16.89 0.54
C LEU A 204 8.67 -16.24 -0.82
N TYR A 205 8.37 -14.94 -0.80
CA TYR A 205 8.19 -14.15 -2.02
C TYR A 205 9.51 -13.49 -2.41
N HIS A 206 10.09 -13.89 -3.54
CA HIS A 206 11.33 -13.33 -4.07
C HIS A 206 11.03 -12.49 -5.31
N PHE A 207 11.21 -11.17 -5.19
CA PHE A 207 11.06 -10.22 -6.29
C PHE A 207 12.44 -9.84 -6.81
N PHE A 208 12.62 -9.85 -8.13
CA PHE A 208 13.90 -9.47 -8.73
C PHE A 208 13.71 -8.87 -10.12
N GLN A 209 14.69 -8.09 -10.56
CA GLN A 209 14.68 -7.48 -11.89
C GLN A 209 15.61 -8.25 -12.83
N LYS A 210 15.05 -8.77 -13.95
CA LYS A 210 15.80 -9.43 -15.03
C LYS A 210 15.36 -8.84 -16.37
N ASN A 211 16.31 -8.49 -17.23
CA ASN A 211 16.06 -7.92 -18.56
C ASN A 211 15.08 -6.73 -18.53
N ALA A 212 15.31 -5.79 -17.59
CA ALA A 212 14.46 -4.61 -17.34
C ALA A 212 13.00 -4.91 -16.95
N LYS A 213 12.65 -6.16 -16.61
CA LYS A 213 11.32 -6.56 -16.14
C LYS A 213 11.38 -7.05 -14.70
N MET A 214 10.35 -6.74 -13.93
CA MET A 214 10.15 -7.35 -12.61
C MET A 214 9.71 -8.80 -12.79
N GLN A 215 10.26 -9.67 -11.95
CA GLN A 215 9.96 -11.08 -11.85
C GLN A 215 9.57 -11.40 -10.41
N LEU A 216 8.75 -12.42 -10.25
CA LEU A 216 8.34 -12.96 -8.96
C LEU A 216 8.56 -14.48 -8.97
N GLU A 217 9.28 -14.95 -7.98
CA GLU A 217 9.37 -16.36 -7.63
C GLU A 217 8.74 -16.57 -6.24
N ILE A 218 7.94 -17.63 -6.10
CA ILE A 218 7.30 -17.99 -4.83
C ILE A 218 7.79 -19.38 -4.45
N LEU A 219 8.51 -19.45 -3.34
CA LEU A 219 9.05 -20.70 -2.81
C LEU A 219 8.26 -21.08 -1.55
N LYS A 220 8.13 -22.38 -1.28
CA LYS A 220 7.72 -22.81 0.06
C LYS A 220 8.89 -22.60 1.00
N ALA A 221 8.66 -21.95 2.13
CA ALA A 221 9.65 -21.91 3.19
C ALA A 221 9.92 -23.37 3.59
N LYS A 222 11.16 -23.87 3.39
CA LYS A 222 11.51 -25.19 3.92
C LYS A 222 11.30 -25.11 5.42
N ASN A 223 10.55 -26.07 5.99
CA ASN A 223 10.48 -26.24 7.43
C ASN A 223 11.91 -26.27 7.96
N ALA A 224 12.30 -25.24 8.70
CA ALA A 224 13.54 -25.23 9.45
C ALA A 224 13.37 -26.13 10.69
N CYS A 225 13.08 -27.41 10.44
CA CYS A 225 13.05 -28.49 11.42
C CYS A 225 13.37 -29.78 10.65
N GLY A 226 14.67 -30.05 10.53
CA GLY A 226 15.29 -31.33 10.22
C GLY A 226 16.53 -31.43 11.08
#